data_AF-A0A2D8MA33-F1
#
_entry.id   AF-A0A2D8MA33-F1
#
_cell.length_a   1.000
_cell.length_b   1.000
_cell.length_c   1.000
_cell.angle_alpha   90.00
_cell.angle_beta   90.00
_cell.angle_gamma   90.00
#
_symmetry.space_group_name_H-M   'P 1'
#
loop_
_entity.id
_entity.type
_entity.pdbx_description
1 polymer ?
#
loop_
_entity_poly.entity_id
_entity_poly.type
_entity_poly.pdbx_seq_one_letter_code
_entity_poly.pdbx_strand_id
1 'polypeptide(L)'
;MGQKLTEQDIDLLEAAACLWEAACKLIAEDSDLGRATKTLSEAVGTAQFRLDVAMLAPECHAAWEAMSTEERDACDCFDWDFVPQWLAAHIEQKITPPPLAA
;
A
#
# COMPACT_ATOMS: atom_id res chain seq x y z
N MET A 1 -26.92 -13.25 -10.43
CA MET A 1 -27.31 -12.17 -9.49
C MET A 1 -26.02 -11.69 -8.87
N GLY A 2 -25.51 -10.51 -9.23
CA GLY A 2 -24.27 -9.99 -8.66
C GLY A 2 -24.50 -9.60 -7.20
N GLN A 3 -23.61 -10.03 -6.31
CA GLN A 3 -23.63 -9.58 -4.93
C GLN A 3 -23.32 -8.08 -4.92
N LYS A 4 -24.11 -7.29 -4.19
CA LYS A 4 -23.81 -5.86 -4.02
C LYS A 4 -22.61 -5.73 -3.07
N LEU A 5 -21.69 -4.84 -3.42
CA LEU A 5 -20.62 -4.41 -2.54
C LEU A 5 -21.22 -3.67 -1.34
N THR A 6 -20.64 -3.90 -0.17
CA THR A 6 -20.90 -3.15 1.06
C THR A 6 -20.09 -1.85 1.06
N GLU A 7 -20.40 -0.93 1.98
CA GLU A 7 -19.57 0.27 2.19
C GLU A 7 -18.13 -0.11 2.55
N GLN A 8 -17.97 -1.09 3.45
CA GLN A 8 -16.65 -1.62 3.80
C GLN A 8 -15.89 -2.20 2.59
N ASP A 9 -16.58 -2.88 1.68
CA ASP A 9 -15.94 -3.37 0.45
C ASP A 9 -15.45 -2.21 -0.43
N ILE A 10 -16.19 -1.10 -0.45
CA ILE A 10 -15.82 0.10 -1.22
C ILE A 10 -14.60 0.78 -0.59
N ASP A 11 -14.58 0.95 0.74
CA ASP A 11 -13.47 1.57 1.46
C ASP A 11 -12.17 0.78 1.28
N LEU A 12 -12.24 -0.55 1.31
CA LEU A 12 -11.08 -1.41 1.07
C LEU A 12 -10.59 -1.37 -0.38
N LEU A 13 -11.50 -1.24 -1.36
CA LEU A 13 -11.13 -1.05 -2.76
C LEU A 13 -10.43 0.30 -2.98
N GLU A 14 -10.92 1.36 -2.33
CA GLU A 14 -10.29 2.68 -2.35
C GLU A 14 -8.90 2.63 -1.72
N ALA A 15 -8.77 2.05 -0.53
CA ALA A 15 -7.47 1.86 0.11
C ALA A 15 -6.47 1.07 -0.76
N ALA A 16 -6.94 0.00 -1.44
CA ALA A 16 -6.11 -0.76 -2.36
C ALA A 16 -5.65 0.07 -3.58
N ALA A 17 -6.53 0.93 -4.11
CA ALA A 17 -6.19 1.83 -5.21
C ALA A 17 -5.16 2.88 -4.77
N CYS A 18 -5.36 3.52 -3.62
CA CYS A 18 -4.43 4.48 -3.04
C CYS A 18 -3.05 3.86 -2.77
N LEU A 19 -3.00 2.64 -2.22
CA LEU A 19 -1.75 1.91 -1.98
C LEU A 19 -1.00 1.63 -3.30
N TRP A 20 -1.71 1.22 -4.34
CA TRP A 20 -1.09 0.99 -5.64
C TRP A 20 -0.53 2.27 -6.26
N GLU A 21 -1.28 3.38 -6.20
CA GLU A 21 -0.80 4.68 -6.66
C GLU A 21 0.43 5.15 -5.87
N ALA A 22 0.42 4.99 -4.55
CA ALA A 22 1.55 5.29 -3.68
C ALA A 22 2.78 4.45 -4.04
N ALA A 23 2.61 3.15 -4.30
CA ALA A 23 3.71 2.28 -4.73
C ALA A 23 4.30 2.74 -6.08
N CYS A 24 3.46 3.12 -7.04
CA CYS A 24 3.92 3.65 -8.32
C CYS A 24 4.71 4.96 -8.15
N LYS A 25 4.23 5.88 -7.29
CA LYS A 25 4.93 7.13 -6.97
C LYS A 25 6.29 6.83 -6.33
N LEU A 26 6.31 5.96 -5.32
CA LEU A 26 7.53 5.56 -4.62
C LEU A 26 8.57 4.94 -5.56
N ILE A 27 8.16 4.07 -6.50
CA ILE A 27 9.05 3.50 -7.53
C ILE A 27 9.65 4.58 -8.45
N ALA A 28 8.89 5.63 -8.73
CA ALA A 28 9.33 6.73 -9.59
C ALA A 28 10.24 7.74 -8.87
N GLU A 29 10.24 7.75 -7.54
CA GLU A 29 11.12 8.59 -6.74
C GLU A 29 12.58 8.13 -6.84
N ASP A 30 13.50 9.09 -6.99
CA ASP A 30 14.93 8.83 -6.97
C ASP A 30 15.48 8.76 -5.53
N SER A 31 14.87 7.89 -4.72
CA SER A 31 15.25 7.64 -3.33
C SER A 31 15.81 6.21 -3.17
N ASP A 32 16.54 5.95 -2.09
CA ASP A 32 17.01 4.58 -1.79
C ASP A 32 15.85 3.59 -1.68
N LEU A 33 14.77 4.01 -0.99
CA LEU A 33 13.56 3.20 -0.84
C LEU A 33 12.84 3.00 -2.18
N GLY A 34 12.77 4.03 -3.03
CA GLY A 34 12.19 3.93 -4.37
C GLY A 34 12.93 2.93 -5.26
N ARG A 35 14.27 2.98 -5.24
CA ARG A 35 15.12 2.00 -5.93
C ARG A 35 14.96 0.59 -5.37
N ALA A 36 14.95 0.41 -4.05
CA ALA A 36 14.74 -0.89 -3.42
C ALA A 36 13.37 -1.48 -3.77
N THR A 37 12.32 -0.66 -3.70
CA THR A 37 10.95 -1.04 -4.07
C THR A 37 10.86 -1.42 -5.55
N LYS A 38 11.54 -0.69 -6.44
CA LYS A 38 11.63 -1.04 -7.85
C LYS A 38 12.29 -2.40 -8.06
N THR A 39 13.44 -2.65 -7.43
CA THR A 39 14.12 -3.94 -7.48
C THR A 39 13.23 -5.07 -6.96
N LEU A 40 12.48 -4.82 -5.89
CA LEU A 40 11.51 -5.77 -5.34
C LEU A 40 10.40 -6.08 -6.35
N SER A 41 9.79 -5.05 -6.95
CA SER A 41 8.76 -5.21 -7.99
C SER A 41 9.28 -5.98 -9.21
N GLU A 42 10.54 -5.78 -9.59
CA GLU A 42 11.18 -6.51 -10.71
C GLU A 42 11.43 -7.98 -10.33
N ALA A 43 11.81 -8.26 -9.08
CA ALA A 43 12.09 -9.61 -8.59
C ALA A 43 10.83 -10.48 -8.45
N VAL A 44 9.71 -9.92 -7.96
CA VAL A 44 8.43 -10.65 -7.84
C VAL A 44 7.58 -10.60 -9.10
N GLY A 45 7.83 -9.61 -9.98
CA GLY A 45 7.02 -9.29 -11.15
C GLY A 45 5.86 -8.34 -10.81
N THR A 46 5.65 -7.33 -11.67
CA THR A 46 4.69 -6.22 -11.44
C THR A 46 3.27 -6.68 -11.12
N ALA A 47 2.80 -7.78 -11.75
CA ALA A 47 1.45 -8.29 -11.49
C ALA A 47 1.29 -8.82 -10.06
N GLN A 48 2.26 -9.60 -9.58
CA GLN A 48 2.25 -10.12 -8.22
C GLN A 48 2.49 -8.99 -7.21
N PHE A 49 3.47 -8.12 -7.49
CA PHE A 49 3.74 -6.95 -6.66
C PHE A 49 2.49 -6.08 -6.43
N ARG A 50 1.73 -5.80 -7.49
CA ARG A 50 0.47 -5.05 -7.39
C ARG A 50 -0.56 -5.75 -6.49
N LEU A 51 -0.68 -7.08 -6.60
CA LEU A 51 -1.57 -7.84 -5.72
C LEU A 51 -1.10 -7.80 -4.28
N ASP A 52 0.19 -7.99 -4.03
CA ASP A 52 0.77 -7.94 -2.68
C ASP A 52 0.54 -6.57 -2.04
N VAL A 53 0.76 -5.47 -2.77
CA VAL A 53 0.45 -4.11 -2.32
C VAL A 53 -1.04 -3.93 -2.04
N ALA A 54 -1.92 -4.36 -2.96
CA ALA A 54 -3.36 -4.23 -2.79
C ALA A 54 -3.89 -5.03 -1.58
N MET A 55 -3.27 -6.18 -1.28
CA MET A 55 -3.62 -7.03 -0.14
C MET A 55 -3.29 -6.38 1.22
N LEU A 56 -2.53 -5.28 1.24
CA LEU A 56 -2.28 -4.49 2.46
C LEU A 56 -3.46 -3.59 2.83
N ALA A 57 -4.47 -3.42 1.95
CA ALA A 57 -5.59 -2.52 2.17
C ALA A 57 -6.32 -2.71 3.52
N PRO A 58 -6.64 -3.95 3.97
CA PRO A 58 -7.29 -4.13 5.27
C PRO A 58 -6.43 -3.64 6.44
N GLU A 59 -5.12 -3.87 6.38
CA GLU A 59 -4.21 -3.46 7.45
C GLU A 59 -3.98 -1.94 7.45
N CYS A 60 -3.79 -1.36 6.27
CA CYS A 60 -3.67 0.09 6.09
C CYS A 60 -4.94 0.82 6.55
N HIS A 61 -6.11 0.35 6.14
CA HIS A 61 -7.39 0.93 6.54
C HIS A 61 -7.63 0.76 8.05
N ALA A 62 -7.30 -0.39 8.64
CA ALA A 62 -7.40 -0.58 10.09
C ALA A 62 -6.42 0.32 10.87
N ALA A 63 -5.22 0.58 10.33
CA ALA A 63 -4.27 1.51 10.94
C ALA A 63 -4.80 2.95 10.94
N TRP A 64 -5.42 3.39 9.84
CA TRP A 64 -6.14 4.67 9.80
C TRP A 64 -7.28 4.73 10.82
N GLU A 65 -8.08 3.67 10.90
CA GLU A 65 -9.21 3.62 11.83
C GLU A 65 -8.78 3.59 13.31
N ALA A 66 -7.58 3.09 13.59
CA ALA A 66 -7.02 3.06 14.95
C ALA A 66 -6.44 4.40 15.41
N MET A 67 -6.21 5.36 14.52
CA MET A 67 -5.67 6.68 14.87
C MET A 67 -6.69 7.50 15.66
N SER A 68 -6.21 8.22 16.66
CA SER A 68 -6.97 9.25 17.37
C SER A 68 -7.37 10.40 16.44
N THR A 69 -8.37 11.18 16.83
CA THR A 69 -8.80 12.36 16.07
C THR A 69 -7.64 13.34 15.86
N GLU A 70 -6.82 13.57 16.88
CA GLU A 70 -5.67 14.46 16.79
C GLU A 70 -4.60 13.96 15.81
N GLU A 71 -4.36 12.64 15.76
CA GLU A 71 -3.45 12.03 14.80
C GLU A 71 -4.01 12.10 13.38
N ARG A 72 -5.32 11.87 13.20
CA ARG A 72 -5.97 12.02 11.89
C ARG A 72 -5.99 13.47 11.44
N ASP A 73 -6.20 14.44 12.32
CA ASP A 73 -6.17 15.88 12.01
C ASP A 73 -4.75 16.36 11.64
N ALA A 74 -3.71 15.67 12.12
CA ALA A 74 -2.32 15.92 11.74
C ALA A 74 -1.98 15.33 10.35
N CYS A 75 -2.77 14.39 9.84
CA CYS A 75 -2.70 13.90 8.47
C CYS A 75 -3.70 14.66 7.60
N ASP A 76 -3.24 15.37 6.58
CA ASP A 76 -4.14 16.21 5.77
C ASP A 76 -5.29 15.38 5.14
N CYS A 77 -5.02 14.15 4.70
CA CYS A 77 -6.03 13.18 4.27
C CYS A 77 -5.49 11.74 4.17
N PHE A 78 -6.41 10.78 4.05
CA PHE A 78 -6.10 9.35 3.95
C PHE A 78 -5.23 9.01 2.72
N ASP A 79 -5.62 9.48 1.54
CA ASP A 79 -5.08 9.06 0.23
C ASP A 79 -3.77 9.75 -0.18
N TRP A 80 -3.58 11.03 0.16
CA TRP A 80 -2.38 11.79 -0.22
C TRP A 80 -1.29 11.80 0.83
N ASP A 81 -1.64 11.63 2.11
CA ASP A 81 -0.68 11.80 3.20
C ASP A 81 -0.47 10.50 3.98
N PHE A 82 -1.54 9.94 4.56
CA PHE A 82 -1.43 8.74 5.38
C PHE A 82 -0.96 7.51 4.59
N VAL A 83 -1.62 7.17 3.48
CA VAL A 83 -1.32 5.93 2.72
C VAL A 83 0.12 5.91 2.20
N PRO A 84 0.66 6.96 1.57
CA PRO A 84 2.06 6.97 1.12
C PRO A 84 3.05 6.80 2.28
N GLN A 85 2.85 7.50 3.39
CA GLN A 85 3.73 7.40 4.57
C GLN A 85 3.66 6.01 5.20
N TRP A 86 2.44 5.48 5.37
CA TRP A 86 2.22 4.14 5.89
C TRP A 86 2.88 3.08 5.00
N LEU A 87 2.70 3.16 3.68
CA LEU A 87 3.30 2.21 2.75
C LEU A 87 4.84 2.25 2.83
N ALA A 88 5.44 3.45 2.81
CA ALA A 88 6.88 3.62 2.89
C ALA A 88 7.48 2.99 4.16
N ALA A 89 6.75 3.03 5.28
CA ALA A 89 7.18 2.44 6.54
C ALA A 89 7.09 0.89 6.58
N HIS A 90 6.27 0.28 5.72
CA HIS A 90 5.94 -1.16 5.81
C HIS A 90 6.37 -2.00 4.60
N ILE A 91 6.59 -1.40 3.44
CA ILE A 91 6.73 -2.14 2.17
C ILE A 91 7.83 -3.21 2.18
N GLU A 92 9.00 -2.91 2.73
CA GLU A 92 10.14 -3.83 2.80
C GLU A 92 9.89 -5.01 3.76
N GLN A 93 9.07 -4.81 4.80
CA GLN A 93 8.74 -5.85 5.78
C GLN A 93 7.60 -6.73 5.29
N LYS A 94 6.67 -6.15 4.53
CA LYS A 94 5.42 -6.81 4.11
C LYS A 94 5.56 -7.55 2.80
N ILE A 95 6.48 -7.14 1.92
CA ILE A 95 6.68 -7.74 0.62
C ILE A 95 8.12 -8.22 0.55
N THR A 96 8.30 -9.55 0.59
CA THR A 96 9.61 -10.18 0.47
C THR A 96 9.74 -10.85 -0.89
N PRO A 97 10.89 -10.72 -1.57
CA PRO A 97 11.12 -11.47 -2.80
C PRO A 97 11.11 -12.97 -2.49
N PRO A 98 10.72 -13.83 -3.46
CA PRO A 98 10.83 -15.27 -3.28
C PRO A 98 12.28 -15.64 -2.92
N PRO A 99 12.49 -16.69 -2.10
CA PRO A 99 13.84 -17.16 -1.82
C PRO A 99 14.52 -17.47 -3.15
N LEU A 100 15.74 -16.96 -3.33
CA LEU A 100 16.57 -17.31 -4.48
C LEU A 100 16.63 -18.83 -4.56
N ALA A 101 16.14 -19.40 -5.66
CA ALA A 101 16.26 -20.82 -5.92
C ALA A 101 17.74 -21.19 -5.87
N ALA A 102 18.13 -22.02 -4.90
CA ALA A 102 19.48 -22.53 -4.73
C ALA A 102 19.88 -23.47 -5.87
#